data_AF-A0A951NTM9-F1
#
_entry.id   AF-A0A951NTM9-F1
#
_cell.length_a   1.000
_cell.length_b   1.000
_cell.length_c   1.000
_cell.angle_alpha   90.00
_cell.angle_beta   90.00
_cell.angle_gamma   90.00
#
_symmetry.space_group_name_H-M   'P 1'
#
loop_
_entity.id
_entity.type
_entity.pdbx_description
1 polymer ?
#
loop_
_entity_poly.entity_id
_entity_poly.type
_entity_poly.pdbx_seq_one_letter_code
_entity_poly.pdbx_strand_id
1 'polypeptide(L)'
;MAQFRTSRRFDIAFLISLGLFLLGAVFYRTQIGDWVFFQTHSASVETVAVASAAGLNAKGLHLLERTNPQFATIAVVNANCDVERLGCLNSHDQAYILDDPAQHDQTVVTTAHEMLHLAYQRLSNSQKSDLAPLLDQAIAENTNNGLGDELSGEKTAADRRDEAHSLLGTEYKNLPAALEQYYNTYFTDRTKVLDAYTRSQQAN
;
A
#
# COMPACT_ATOMS: atom_id res chain seq x y z
N MET A 1 -58.29 1.08 4.07
CA MET A 1 -56.91 1.05 3.52
C MET A 1 -56.60 2.45 3.00
N ALA A 2 -55.74 3.21 3.69
CA ALA A 2 -55.36 4.54 3.25
C ALA A 2 -54.34 4.44 2.12
N GLN A 3 -54.73 4.82 0.89
CA GLN A 3 -53.78 4.99 -0.21
C GLN A 3 -52.94 6.24 0.09
N PHE A 4 -51.67 6.05 0.44
CA PHE A 4 -50.70 7.13 0.45
C PHE A 4 -50.53 7.64 -0.99
N ARG A 5 -51.23 8.73 -1.35
CA ARG A 5 -50.97 9.48 -2.57
C ARG A 5 -49.69 10.27 -2.35
N THR A 6 -48.54 9.67 -2.66
CA THR A 6 -47.31 10.45 -2.77
C THR A 6 -47.49 11.48 -3.89
N SER A 7 -47.16 12.73 -3.61
CA SER A 7 -47.19 13.75 -4.66
C SER A 7 -46.03 13.49 -5.61
N ARG A 8 -46.24 13.67 -6.91
CA ARG A 8 -45.19 13.54 -7.93
C ARG A 8 -43.91 14.35 -7.60
N ARG A 9 -44.03 15.42 -6.80
CA ARG A 9 -42.90 16.22 -6.30
C ARG A 9 -42.10 15.50 -5.20
N PHE A 10 -42.77 14.77 -4.32
CA PHE A 10 -42.14 13.94 -3.30
C PHE A 10 -41.36 12.79 -3.95
N ASP A 11 -41.97 12.11 -4.92
CA ASP A 11 -41.30 11.01 -5.64
C ASP A 11 -40.05 11.51 -6.39
N ILE A 12 -40.13 12.66 -7.06
CA ILE A 12 -38.97 13.27 -7.74
C ILE A 12 -37.88 13.65 -6.73
N ALA A 13 -38.23 14.30 -5.62
CA ALA A 13 -37.25 14.69 -4.60
C ALA A 13 -36.57 13.45 -3.99
N PHE A 14 -37.34 12.41 -3.68
CA PHE A 14 -36.82 11.15 -3.16
C PHE A 14 -35.85 10.48 -4.16
N LEU A 15 -36.21 10.40 -5.43
CA LEU A 15 -35.35 9.81 -6.46
C LEU A 15 -34.06 10.61 -6.67
N ILE A 16 -34.12 11.94 -6.62
CA ILE A 16 -32.93 12.80 -6.68
C ILE A 16 -32.04 12.57 -5.47
N SER A 17 -32.60 12.55 -4.26
CA SER A 17 -31.84 12.29 -3.03
C SER A 17 -31.21 10.89 -3.04
N LEU A 18 -31.94 9.87 -3.48
CA LEU A 18 -31.42 8.52 -3.63
C LEU A 18 -30.30 8.47 -4.68
N GLY A 19 -30.47 9.16 -5.81
CA GLY A 19 -29.45 9.27 -6.85
C GLY A 19 -28.15 9.93 -6.35
N LEU A 20 -28.27 11.03 -5.60
CA LEU A 20 -27.11 11.71 -4.99
C LEU A 20 -26.43 10.84 -3.93
N PHE A 21 -27.21 10.11 -3.13
CA PHE A 21 -26.67 9.18 -2.14
C PHE A 21 -25.89 8.04 -2.80
N LEU A 22 -26.45 7.41 -3.84
CA LEU A 22 -25.76 6.35 -4.59
C LEU A 22 -24.50 6.86 -5.28
N LEU A 23 -24.55 8.07 -5.86
CA LEU A 23 -23.37 8.70 -6.44
C LEU A 23 -22.30 8.95 -5.38
N GLY A 24 -22.68 9.47 -4.21
CA GLY A 24 -21.79 9.63 -3.07
C GLY A 24 -21.16 8.30 -2.63
N ALA A 25 -21.95 7.22 -2.53
CA ALA A 25 -21.45 5.90 -2.17
C ALA A 25 -20.40 5.37 -3.17
N VAL A 26 -20.54 5.67 -4.47
CA VAL A 26 -19.54 5.32 -5.49
C VAL A 26 -18.24 6.12 -5.28
N PHE A 27 -18.33 7.42 -5.03
CA PHE A 27 -17.15 8.27 -4.77
C PHE A 27 -16.42 7.90 -3.47
N TYR A 28 -17.17 7.52 -2.42
CA TYR A 28 -16.62 7.17 -1.10
C TYR A 28 -16.47 5.66 -0.88
N ARG A 29 -16.52 4.86 -1.94
CA ARG A 29 -16.55 3.39 -1.85
C ARG A 29 -15.40 2.81 -1.03
N THR A 30 -14.19 3.38 -1.16
CA THR A 30 -12.99 2.91 -0.46
C THR A 30 -13.04 3.28 1.02
N GLN A 31 -13.45 4.50 1.36
CA GLN A 31 -13.58 4.94 2.75
C GLN A 31 -14.69 4.17 3.49
N ILE A 32 -15.80 3.88 2.80
CA ILE A 32 -16.87 3.04 3.36
C ILE A 32 -16.35 1.61 3.57
N GLY A 33 -15.64 1.04 2.60
CA GLY A 33 -15.05 -0.29 2.71
C GLY A 33 -14.05 -0.39 3.88
N ASP A 34 -13.17 0.60 4.02
CA ASP A 34 -12.24 0.70 5.14
C ASP A 34 -13.00 0.81 6.47
N TRP A 35 -13.99 1.69 6.56
CA TRP A 35 -14.79 1.86 7.77
C TRP A 35 -15.46 0.55 8.21
N VAL A 36 -16.00 -0.22 7.27
CA VAL A 36 -16.57 -1.55 7.54
C VAL A 36 -15.48 -2.53 7.99
N PHE A 37 -14.34 -2.57 7.30
CA PHE A 37 -13.22 -3.45 7.64
C PHE A 37 -12.75 -3.24 9.09
N PHE A 38 -12.55 -1.99 9.48
CA PHE A 38 -12.09 -1.61 10.82
C PHE A 38 -13.14 -1.75 11.93
N GLN A 39 -14.40 -2.08 11.61
CA GLN A 39 -15.36 -2.46 12.66
C GLN A 39 -15.02 -3.81 13.30
N THR A 40 -14.32 -4.69 12.58
CA THR A 40 -14.06 -6.08 13.00
C THR A 40 -12.58 -6.45 12.98
N HIS A 41 -11.71 -5.58 12.47
CA HIS A 41 -10.27 -5.82 12.37
C HIS A 41 -9.50 -4.74 13.13
N SER A 42 -8.44 -5.15 13.82
CA SER A 42 -7.49 -4.29 14.51
C SER A 42 -6.08 -4.83 14.28
N ALA A 43 -5.05 -3.98 14.34
CA ALA A 43 -3.68 -4.47 14.26
C ALA A 43 -3.39 -5.58 15.28
N SER A 44 -2.70 -6.61 14.82
CA SER A 44 -2.04 -7.55 15.72
C SER A 44 -0.84 -6.87 16.38
N VAL A 45 -0.38 -7.40 17.52
CA VAL A 45 0.84 -6.92 18.19
C VAL A 45 2.05 -6.95 17.25
N GLU A 46 2.11 -7.98 16.42
CA GLU A 46 3.17 -8.17 15.42
C GLU A 46 3.10 -7.09 14.32
N THR A 47 1.92 -6.79 13.79
CA THR A 47 1.72 -5.71 12.80
C THR A 47 2.23 -4.37 13.34
N VAL A 48 1.88 -4.03 14.59
CA VAL A 48 2.35 -2.78 15.22
C VAL A 48 3.87 -2.79 15.42
N ALA A 49 4.44 -3.93 15.86
CA ALA A 49 5.87 -4.06 16.09
C ALA A 49 6.67 -3.87 14.79
N VAL A 50 6.27 -4.57 13.72
CA VAL A 50 6.93 -4.47 12.41
C VAL A 50 6.76 -3.07 11.80
N ALA A 51 5.57 -2.48 11.90
CA ALA A 51 5.34 -1.10 11.45
C ALA A 51 6.25 -0.09 12.16
N SER A 52 6.41 -0.24 13.48
CA SER A 52 7.31 0.61 14.28
C SER A 52 8.78 0.38 13.91
N ALA A 53 9.17 -0.87 13.66
CA ALA A 53 10.52 -1.23 13.20
C ALA A 53 10.83 -0.64 11.82
N ALA A 54 9.85 -0.61 10.90
CA ALA A 54 9.97 0.05 9.60
C ALA A 54 9.93 1.59 9.68
N GLY A 55 9.57 2.16 10.84
CA GLY A 55 9.45 3.61 11.01
C GLY A 55 8.18 4.21 10.40
N LEU A 56 7.13 3.41 10.22
CA LEU A 56 5.83 3.87 9.74
C LEU A 56 5.20 4.88 10.71
N ASN A 57 4.48 5.85 10.15
CA ASN A 57 3.61 6.74 10.91
C ASN A 57 2.19 6.13 11.04
N ALA A 58 1.27 6.85 11.68
CA ALA A 58 -0.10 6.38 11.86
C ALA A 58 -0.83 6.07 10.53
N LYS A 59 -0.54 6.83 9.45
CA LYS A 59 -1.13 6.57 8.13
C LYS A 59 -0.52 5.33 7.47
N GLY A 60 0.79 5.12 7.61
CA GLY A 60 1.46 3.90 7.15
C GLY A 60 0.93 2.66 7.89
N LEU A 61 0.83 2.73 9.22
CA LEU A 61 0.24 1.66 10.04
C LEU A 61 -1.20 1.36 9.63
N HIS A 62 -2.05 2.38 9.47
CA HIS A 62 -3.45 2.19 9.06
C HIS A 62 -3.57 1.53 7.67
N LEU A 63 -2.68 1.86 6.73
CA LEU A 63 -2.64 1.18 5.43
C LEU A 63 -2.19 -0.27 5.57
N LEU A 64 -1.15 -0.52 6.36
CA LEU A 64 -0.70 -1.89 6.64
C LEU A 64 -1.81 -2.71 7.32
N GLU A 65 -2.50 -2.18 8.32
CA GLU A 65 -3.65 -2.87 8.94
C GLU A 65 -4.74 -3.21 7.93
N ARG A 66 -4.97 -2.31 6.98
CA ARG A 66 -5.96 -2.50 5.93
C ARG A 66 -5.58 -3.61 4.95
N THR A 67 -4.32 -4.01 4.88
CA THR A 67 -3.91 -5.20 4.12
C THR A 67 -4.19 -6.51 4.86
N ASN A 68 -4.68 -6.46 6.10
CA ASN A 68 -4.89 -7.65 6.95
C ASN A 68 -3.70 -8.63 6.89
N PRO A 69 -2.48 -8.16 7.25
CA PRO A 69 -1.25 -8.87 6.94
C PRO A 69 -1.22 -10.22 7.65
N GLN A 70 -0.86 -11.25 6.90
CA GLN A 70 -0.58 -12.58 7.44
C GLN A 70 0.92 -12.84 7.44
N PHE A 71 1.51 -12.75 8.62
CA PHE A 71 2.85 -13.24 8.90
C PHE A 71 2.83 -14.77 8.96
N ALA A 72 3.44 -15.40 7.97
CA ALA A 72 3.20 -16.81 7.67
C ALA A 72 4.46 -17.53 7.20
N THR A 73 4.38 -18.87 7.19
CA THR A 73 5.49 -19.70 6.69
C THR A 73 5.67 -19.57 5.18
N ILE A 74 6.86 -19.91 4.68
CA ILE A 74 7.16 -19.92 3.25
C ILE A 74 6.20 -20.79 2.43
N ALA A 75 5.63 -21.85 3.01
CA ALA A 75 4.64 -22.68 2.35
C ALA A 75 3.31 -21.93 2.10
N VAL A 76 2.90 -21.08 3.05
CA VAL A 76 1.70 -20.23 2.90
C VAL A 76 1.98 -19.11 1.91
N VAL A 77 3.14 -18.46 1.98
CA VAL A 77 3.55 -17.42 1.04
C VAL A 77 3.56 -17.99 -0.39
N ASN A 78 4.27 -19.09 -0.64
CA ASN A 78 4.31 -19.72 -1.97
C ASN A 78 2.96 -20.21 -2.49
N ALA A 79 1.98 -20.46 -1.62
CA ALA A 79 0.64 -20.87 -2.01
C ALA A 79 -0.27 -19.68 -2.38
N ASN A 80 0.06 -18.48 -1.94
CA ASN A 80 -0.76 -17.27 -2.12
C ASN A 80 -0.06 -16.18 -2.96
N CYS A 81 1.26 -16.28 -3.15
CA CYS A 81 2.09 -15.34 -3.89
C CYS A 81 2.67 -16.02 -5.14
N ASP A 82 2.56 -15.34 -6.29
CA ASP A 82 2.98 -15.89 -7.58
C ASP A 82 4.48 -15.71 -7.87
N VAL A 83 5.05 -14.56 -7.51
CA VAL A 83 6.39 -14.11 -8.00
C VAL A 83 7.36 -13.83 -6.86
N GLU A 84 6.91 -13.14 -5.81
CA GLU A 84 7.72 -12.74 -4.66
C GLU A 84 7.70 -13.82 -3.58
N ARG A 85 8.89 -14.33 -3.22
CA ARG A 85 9.05 -15.43 -2.26
C ARG A 85 9.04 -14.98 -0.80
N LEU A 86 9.03 -13.67 -0.56
CA LEU A 86 9.15 -13.08 0.78
C LEU A 86 7.83 -12.45 1.23
N GLY A 87 6.97 -12.06 0.30
CA GLY A 87 5.63 -11.58 0.56
C GLY A 87 4.92 -11.23 -0.73
N CYS A 88 3.68 -10.78 -0.65
CA CYS A 88 2.96 -10.16 -1.76
C CYS A 88 1.67 -9.52 -1.24
N LEU A 89 1.15 -8.57 -2.00
CA LEU A 89 -0.22 -8.06 -1.90
C LEU A 89 -1.10 -8.71 -2.98
N ASN A 90 -2.09 -9.52 -2.56
CA ASN A 90 -2.97 -10.17 -3.52
C ASN A 90 -4.05 -9.22 -4.09
N SER A 91 -4.83 -9.71 -5.05
CA SER A 91 -5.90 -8.95 -5.72
C SER A 91 -7.08 -8.51 -4.82
N HIS A 92 -7.11 -8.97 -3.58
CA HIS A 92 -8.07 -8.57 -2.54
C HIS A 92 -7.47 -7.59 -1.52
N ASP A 93 -6.33 -6.98 -1.85
CA ASP A 93 -5.52 -6.13 -0.97
C ASP A 93 -5.04 -6.87 0.28
N GLN A 94 -4.95 -8.20 0.28
CA GLN A 94 -4.45 -8.95 1.43
C GLN A 94 -2.95 -9.20 1.32
N ALA A 95 -2.18 -8.80 2.34
CA ALA A 95 -0.75 -9.05 2.38
C ALA A 95 -0.43 -10.41 3.01
N TYR A 96 0.43 -11.18 2.36
CA TYR A 96 1.09 -12.35 2.92
C TYR A 96 2.56 -12.03 3.05
N ILE A 97 3.16 -12.27 4.21
CA ILE A 97 4.54 -11.89 4.50
C ILE A 97 5.21 -13.07 5.17
N LEU A 98 6.43 -13.40 4.75
CA LEU A 98 7.23 -14.44 5.37
C LEU A 98 7.60 -14.03 6.80
N ASP A 99 7.15 -14.83 7.76
CA ASP A 99 7.60 -14.76 9.15
C ASP A 99 8.77 -15.73 9.34
N ASP A 100 9.98 -15.20 9.26
CA ASP A 100 11.20 -15.92 9.59
C ASP A 100 12.02 -15.10 10.59
N PRO A 101 12.12 -15.55 11.87
CA PRO A 101 12.92 -14.87 12.88
C PRO A 101 14.40 -14.71 12.49
N ALA A 102 14.95 -15.59 11.64
CA ALA A 102 16.32 -15.47 11.15
C ALA A 102 16.48 -14.35 10.11
N GLN A 103 15.39 -13.91 9.49
CA GLN A 103 15.33 -12.88 8.46
C GLN A 103 14.41 -11.72 8.86
N HIS A 104 14.32 -11.43 10.17
CA HIS A 104 13.38 -10.42 10.68
C HIS A 104 13.52 -9.05 10.01
N ASP A 105 14.74 -8.58 9.75
CA ASP A 105 14.95 -7.32 9.04
C ASP A 105 14.37 -7.35 7.61
N GLN A 106 14.44 -8.49 6.92
CA GLN A 106 13.80 -8.67 5.62
C GLN A 106 12.28 -8.64 5.73
N THR A 107 11.70 -9.29 6.74
CA THR A 107 10.26 -9.20 7.06
C THR A 107 9.82 -7.74 7.25
N VAL A 108 10.63 -6.92 7.94
CA VAL A 108 10.36 -5.48 8.13
C VAL A 108 10.33 -4.74 6.80
N VAL A 109 11.31 -4.96 5.92
CA VAL A 109 11.35 -4.33 4.58
C VAL A 109 10.16 -4.75 3.74
N THR A 110 9.92 -6.05 3.58
CA THR A 110 8.81 -6.58 2.77
C THR A 110 7.46 -6.08 3.29
N THR A 111 7.26 -6.02 4.61
CA THR A 111 6.00 -5.49 5.17
C THR A 111 5.74 -4.03 4.76
N ALA A 112 6.78 -3.19 4.81
CA ALA A 112 6.66 -1.80 4.38
C ALA A 112 6.46 -1.69 2.86
N HIS A 113 7.13 -2.55 2.09
CA HIS A 113 7.02 -2.66 0.64
C HIS A 113 5.57 -2.99 0.23
N GLU A 114 4.99 -4.07 0.76
CA GLU A 114 3.61 -4.46 0.46
C GLU A 114 2.57 -3.39 0.85
N MET A 115 2.81 -2.68 1.96
CA MET A 115 1.96 -1.55 2.35
C MET A 115 2.02 -0.40 1.33
N LEU A 116 3.20 -0.13 0.76
CA LEU A 116 3.38 0.93 -0.23
C LEU A 116 2.65 0.62 -1.54
N HIS A 117 2.54 -0.65 -1.96
CA HIS A 117 1.67 -1.03 -3.08
C HIS A 117 0.22 -0.64 -2.83
N LEU A 118 -0.34 -0.96 -1.65
CA LEU A 118 -1.69 -0.52 -1.31
C LEU A 118 -1.78 1.02 -1.30
N ALA A 119 -0.74 1.69 -0.80
CA ALA A 119 -0.67 3.15 -0.79
C ALA A 119 -0.72 3.75 -2.21
N TYR A 120 0.07 3.19 -3.14
CA TYR A 120 0.11 3.61 -4.53
C TYR A 120 -1.20 3.31 -5.27
N GLN A 121 -1.77 2.13 -5.07
CA GLN A 121 -3.07 1.75 -5.64
C GLN A 121 -4.18 2.72 -5.23
N ARG A 122 -4.13 3.25 -4.01
CA ARG A 122 -5.10 4.22 -3.47
C ARG A 122 -4.93 5.65 -4.00
N LEU A 123 -3.83 5.97 -4.68
CA LEU A 123 -3.66 7.27 -5.32
C LEU A 123 -4.68 7.43 -6.46
N SER A 124 -5.31 8.61 -6.51
CA SER A 124 -6.08 9.01 -7.68
C SER A 124 -5.19 9.17 -8.92
N ASN A 125 -5.79 9.16 -10.10
CA ASN A 125 -5.04 9.34 -11.36
C ASN A 125 -4.27 10.68 -11.38
N SER A 126 -4.82 11.75 -10.80
CA SER A 126 -4.11 13.03 -10.67
C SER A 126 -2.87 12.88 -9.80
N GLN A 127 -3.01 12.26 -8.62
CA GLN A 127 -1.88 12.05 -7.71
C GLN A 127 -0.80 11.14 -8.33
N LYS A 128 -1.20 10.09 -9.06
CA LYS A 128 -0.25 9.25 -9.81
C LYS A 128 0.46 10.06 -10.90
N SER A 129 -0.25 10.94 -11.60
CA SER A 129 0.33 11.83 -12.61
C SER A 129 1.32 12.82 -12.00
N ASP A 130 1.02 13.36 -10.82
CA ASP A 130 1.89 14.31 -10.12
C ASP A 130 3.15 13.61 -9.56
N LEU A 131 3.01 12.37 -9.12
CA LEU A 131 4.11 11.56 -8.58
C LEU A 131 5.00 10.95 -9.67
N ALA A 132 4.44 10.63 -10.85
CA ALA A 132 5.15 9.99 -11.96
C ALA A 132 6.50 10.63 -12.33
N PRO A 133 6.64 11.96 -12.52
CA PRO A 133 7.93 12.55 -12.86
C PRO A 133 8.99 12.40 -11.76
N LEU A 134 8.57 12.36 -10.48
CA LEU A 134 9.48 12.14 -9.36
C LEU A 134 10.01 10.70 -9.35
N LEU A 135 9.13 9.73 -9.60
CA LEU A 135 9.50 8.32 -9.72
C LEU A 135 10.39 8.10 -10.94
N ASP A 136 10.04 8.65 -12.11
CA ASP A 136 10.83 8.50 -13.33
C ASP A 136 12.25 9.08 -13.18
N GLN A 137 12.37 10.23 -12.49
CA GLN A 137 13.68 10.80 -12.15
C GLN A 137 14.48 9.86 -11.25
N ALA A 138 13.88 9.40 -10.14
CA ALA A 138 14.56 8.51 -9.20
C ALA A 138 14.94 7.16 -9.81
N ILE A 139 14.10 6.62 -10.71
CA ILE A 139 14.40 5.44 -11.52
C ILE A 139 15.64 5.70 -12.38
N ALA A 140 15.68 6.82 -13.12
CA ALA A 140 16.82 7.14 -13.97
C ALA A 140 18.13 7.30 -13.17
N GLU A 141 18.06 7.95 -12.01
CA GLU A 141 19.22 8.17 -11.14
C GLU A 141 19.74 6.88 -10.47
N ASN A 142 18.85 5.91 -10.21
CA ASN A 142 19.21 4.64 -9.55
C ASN A 142 19.26 3.43 -10.48
N THR A 143 19.03 3.60 -11.79
CA THR A 143 19.01 2.49 -12.76
C THR A 143 20.28 1.64 -12.71
N ASN A 144 21.45 2.27 -12.60
CA ASN A 144 22.75 1.58 -12.56
C ASN A 144 23.12 1.07 -11.15
N ASN A 145 22.29 1.33 -10.15
CA ASN A 145 22.50 0.91 -8.75
C ASN A 145 21.69 -0.34 -8.38
N GLY A 146 21.20 -1.10 -9.37
CA GLY A 146 20.39 -2.32 -9.17
C GLY A 146 18.92 -2.15 -9.58
N LEU A 147 18.37 -0.93 -9.46
CA LEU A 147 16.93 -0.70 -9.69
C LEU A 147 16.50 -1.02 -11.12
N GLY A 148 17.41 -0.88 -12.09
CA GLY A 148 17.13 -1.29 -13.47
C GLY A 148 16.83 -2.78 -13.60
N ASP A 149 17.54 -3.61 -12.84
CA ASP A 149 17.40 -5.07 -12.88
C ASP A 149 16.16 -5.53 -12.11
N GLU A 150 15.89 -4.92 -10.95
CA GLU A 150 14.67 -5.18 -10.16
C GLU A 150 13.40 -4.86 -10.95
N LEU A 151 13.42 -3.75 -11.71
CA LEU A 151 12.28 -3.33 -12.55
C LEU A 151 12.22 -4.04 -13.92
N SER A 152 13.13 -4.97 -14.22
CA SER A 152 13.23 -5.58 -15.55
C SER A 152 12.05 -6.49 -15.90
N GLY A 153 11.34 -7.01 -14.90
CA GLY A 153 10.13 -7.81 -15.05
C GLY A 153 8.88 -7.01 -15.43
N GLU A 154 8.92 -5.69 -15.23
CA GLU A 154 7.74 -4.84 -15.33
C GLU A 154 7.40 -4.47 -16.77
N LYS A 155 6.16 -4.80 -17.17
CA LYS A 155 5.74 -4.75 -18.58
C LYS A 155 5.22 -3.40 -19.02
N THR A 156 4.63 -2.64 -18.11
CA THR A 156 4.05 -1.33 -18.40
C THR A 156 4.71 -0.25 -17.57
N ALA A 157 4.65 1.00 -18.06
CA ALA A 157 5.13 2.14 -17.29
C ALA A 157 4.32 2.37 -15.99
N ALA A 158 3.08 1.88 -15.93
CA ALA A 158 2.26 1.96 -14.72
C ALA A 158 2.76 0.98 -13.67
N ASP A 159 2.94 -0.29 -14.05
CA ASP A 159 3.43 -1.35 -13.14
C ASP A 159 4.85 -1.03 -12.67
N ARG A 160 5.72 -0.61 -13.60
CA ARG A 160 7.09 -0.17 -13.28
C ARG A 160 7.15 0.96 -12.26
N ARG A 161 6.17 1.87 -12.25
CA ARG A 161 6.11 2.97 -11.27
C ARG A 161 5.52 2.54 -9.95
N ASP A 162 4.62 1.57 -9.94
CA ASP A 162 4.08 0.97 -8.71
C ASP A 162 5.22 0.25 -7.97
N GLU A 163 5.94 -0.62 -8.66
CA GLU A 163 7.10 -1.34 -8.12
C GLU A 163 8.21 -0.38 -7.68
N ALA A 164 8.57 0.59 -8.52
CA ALA A 164 9.55 1.59 -8.13
C ALA A 164 9.10 2.40 -6.91
N HIS A 165 7.80 2.67 -6.74
CA HIS A 165 7.30 3.38 -5.57
C HIS A 165 7.52 2.59 -4.27
N SER A 166 7.35 1.27 -4.29
CA SER A 166 7.66 0.41 -3.14
C SER A 166 9.18 0.30 -2.91
N LEU A 167 9.96 -0.13 -3.92
CA LEU A 167 11.42 -0.29 -3.85
C LEU A 167 12.13 0.99 -3.42
N LEU A 168 11.83 2.12 -4.09
CA LEU A 168 12.46 3.40 -3.76
C LEU A 168 12.12 3.83 -2.34
N GLY A 169 10.95 3.43 -1.81
CA GLY A 169 10.49 3.74 -0.47
C GLY A 169 11.21 2.95 0.63
N THR A 170 11.65 1.72 0.33
CA THR A 170 12.16 0.78 1.35
C THR A 170 13.64 0.43 1.21
N GLU A 171 14.24 0.58 0.03
CA GLU A 171 15.56 -0.01 -0.28
C GLU A 171 16.59 1.02 -0.79
N TYR A 172 16.12 2.12 -1.41
CA TYR A 172 16.99 3.13 -2.00
C TYR A 172 17.08 4.41 -1.16
N LYS A 173 18.30 4.69 -0.68
CA LYS A 173 18.60 5.89 0.14
C LYS A 173 18.67 7.19 -0.66
N ASN A 174 19.18 7.14 -1.88
CA ASN A 174 19.44 8.34 -2.68
C ASN A 174 18.22 8.68 -3.54
N LEU A 175 17.37 9.57 -3.03
CA LEU A 175 16.18 10.06 -3.73
C LEU A 175 16.25 11.57 -3.98
N PRO A 176 15.59 12.07 -5.05
CA PRO A 176 15.26 13.47 -5.17
C PRO A 176 14.53 13.98 -3.91
N ALA A 177 14.87 15.17 -3.42
CA ALA A 177 14.33 15.71 -2.16
C ALA A 177 12.79 15.76 -2.13
N ALA A 178 12.14 16.03 -3.26
CA ALA A 178 10.68 16.03 -3.36
C ALA A 178 10.07 14.63 -3.17
N LEU A 179 10.76 13.58 -3.64
CA LEU A 179 10.31 12.20 -3.46
C LEU A 179 10.53 11.73 -2.01
N GLU A 180 11.66 12.09 -1.41
CA GLU A 180 11.89 11.86 0.03
C GLU A 180 10.80 12.54 0.88
N GLN A 181 10.48 13.79 0.57
CA GLN A 181 9.40 14.52 1.23
C GLN A 181 8.04 13.83 1.05
N TYR A 182 7.78 13.25 -0.12
CA TYR A 182 6.56 12.50 -0.36
C TYR A 182 6.45 11.26 0.55
N TYR A 183 7.53 10.52 0.80
CA TYR A 183 7.51 9.36 1.70
C TYR A 183 7.23 9.70 3.17
N ASN A 184 7.43 10.94 3.61
CA ASN A 184 6.96 11.41 4.94
C ASN A 184 5.44 11.27 5.13
N THR A 185 4.69 11.06 4.05
CA THR A 185 3.27 10.69 4.11
C THR A 185 3.03 9.38 4.86
N TYR A 186 3.96 8.42 4.78
CA TYR A 186 3.81 7.07 5.32
C TYR A 186 4.81 6.74 6.42
N PHE A 187 5.97 7.38 6.41
CA PHE A 187 7.03 7.17 7.38
C PHE A 187 7.14 8.36 8.34
N THR A 188 7.34 8.07 9.62
CA THR A 188 7.87 9.07 10.57
C THR A 188 9.39 9.16 10.42
N ASP A 189 10.02 8.01 10.16
CA ASP A 189 11.46 7.87 10.02
C ASP A 189 11.78 6.76 9.01
N ARG A 190 11.95 7.13 7.73
CA ARG A 190 12.28 6.20 6.64
C ARG A 190 13.67 5.59 6.78
N THR A 191 14.55 6.19 7.57
CA THR A 191 15.91 5.65 7.76
C THR A 191 15.88 4.28 8.44
N LYS A 192 14.84 4.00 9.25
CA LYS A 192 14.69 2.69 9.90
C LYS A 192 14.49 1.54 8.92
N VAL A 193 13.62 1.71 7.91
CA VAL A 193 13.42 0.66 6.89
C VAL A 193 14.65 0.50 6.00
N LEU A 194 15.34 1.60 5.67
CA LEU A 194 16.60 1.56 4.92
C LEU A 194 17.73 0.87 5.71
N ASP A 195 17.79 1.08 7.02
CA ASP A 195 18.75 0.40 7.90
C ASP A 195 18.39 -1.09 8.05
N ALA A 196 17.10 -1.44 8.10
CA ALA A 196 16.64 -2.83 8.08
C ALA A 196 17.05 -3.52 6.77
N TYR A 197 16.83 -2.87 5.63
CA TYR A 197 17.30 -3.37 4.34
C TYR A 197 18.81 -3.60 4.33
N THR A 198 19.59 -2.61 4.81
CA THR A 198 21.05 -2.75 4.87
C THR A 198 21.49 -3.96 5.69
N ARG A 199 20.81 -4.25 6.82
CA ARG A 199 21.10 -5.42 7.65
C ARG A 199 20.63 -6.73 7.01
N SER A 200 19.49 -6.73 6.31
CA SER A 200 19.00 -7.94 5.63
C SER A 200 19.95 -8.40 4.52
N GLN A 201 20.61 -7.47 3.84
CA GLN A 201 21.63 -7.78 2.84
C GLN A 201 22.93 -8.36 3.42
N GLN A 202 23.21 -8.12 4.71
CA GLN A 202 24.43 -8.63 5.38
C GLN A 202 24.24 -10.02 5.98
N ALA A 203 22.99 -10.47 6.11
CA ALA A 203 22.63 -11.77 6.67
C ALA A 203 22.66 -12.91 5.63
N ASN A 204 22.90 -12.58 4.35
CA ASN A 204 22.98 -13.51 3.22
C ASN A 204 24.42 -13.82 2.80
#